data_AF-A0A2V5P6J6-F1
#
_entry.id   AF-A0A2V5P6J6-F1
#
_cell.length_a   1.000
_cell.length_b   1.000
_cell.length_c   1.000
_cell.angle_alpha   90.00
_cell.angle_beta   90.00
_cell.angle_gamma   90.00
#
_symmetry.space_group_name_H-M   'P 1'
#
loop_
_entity.id
_entity.type
_entity.pdbx_description
1 polymer ?
#
loop_
_entity_poly.entity_id
_entity_poly.type
_entity_poly.pdbx_seq_one_letter_code
_entity_poly.pdbx_strand_id
1 'polypeptide(L)'
;IEICTERDHREPELFELLRRAFGYLDANNPTTRAVAHFETELARIAGVHGMKSVGEADSFPRDANSVPYSAAFALGNLFGRLPLSRTPLLKTLAAEAKKSSK
;
A
#
# COMPACT_ATOMS: atom_id res chain seq x y z
N ILE A 1 13.86 -13.65 21.66
CA ILE A 1 12.90 -12.91 20.81
C ILE A 1 12.44 -11.73 21.64
N GLU A 2 13.15 -10.61 21.55
CA GLU A 2 12.71 -9.38 22.21
C GLU A 2 11.65 -8.74 21.33
N ILE A 3 10.44 -8.69 21.88
CA ILE A 3 9.27 -8.09 21.25
C ILE A 3 9.35 -6.60 21.56
N CYS A 4 9.75 -5.81 20.54
CA CYS A 4 9.80 -4.35 20.56
C CYS A 4 8.43 -3.76 20.90
N THR A 5 8.11 -3.69 22.19
CA THR A 5 6.90 -3.08 22.76
C THR A 5 7.28 -2.03 23.79
N GLU A 6 8.31 -1.25 23.48
CA GLU A 6 8.55 -0.01 24.21
C GLU A 6 7.50 1.02 23.78
N ARG A 7 6.94 1.72 24.77
CA ARG A 7 5.92 2.77 24.62
C ARG A 7 6.35 3.92 23.69
N ASP A 8 7.63 3.99 23.33
CA ASP A 8 8.28 5.02 22.53
C ASP A 8 8.74 4.54 21.13
N HIS A 9 8.19 3.44 20.60
CA HIS A 9 8.55 2.99 19.24
C HIS A 9 8.17 4.04 18.19
N ARG A 10 9.20 4.65 17.61
CA ARG A 10 9.21 5.97 16.97
C ARG A 10 8.82 5.92 15.50
N GLU A 11 7.65 5.38 15.18
CA GLU A 11 7.04 5.54 13.85
C GLU A 11 5.72 6.32 13.94
N PRO A 12 5.75 7.59 14.38
CA PRO A 12 4.55 8.43 14.49
C PRO A 12 3.80 8.48 13.14
N GLU A 13 4.52 8.38 12.03
CA GLU A 13 3.95 8.41 10.69
C GLU A 13 3.04 7.21 10.39
N LEU A 14 3.36 6.00 10.90
CA LEU A 14 2.51 4.82 10.70
C LEU A 14 1.22 4.94 11.51
N PHE A 15 1.33 5.39 12.77
CA PHE A 15 0.17 5.66 13.60
C PHE A 15 -0.72 6.75 12.97
N GLU A 16 -0.12 7.85 12.50
CA GLU A 16 -0.84 8.92 11.81
C GLU A 16 -1.45 8.45 10.48
N LEU A 17 -0.80 7.53 9.75
CA LEU A 17 -1.36 6.91 8.56
C LEU A 17 -2.63 6.12 8.90
N LEU A 18 -2.58 5.29 9.96
CA LEU A 18 -3.74 4.53 10.44
C LEU A 18 -4.86 5.47 10.90
N ARG A 19 -4.53 6.53 11.66
CA ARG A 19 -5.48 7.55 12.10
C ARG A 19 -6.18 8.22 10.91
N ARG A 20 -5.42 8.60 9.87
CA ARG A 20 -5.98 9.15 8.62
C ARG A 20 -6.85 8.14 7.87
N ALA A 21 -6.46 6.86 7.84
CA ALA A 21 -7.24 5.80 7.20
C ALA A 21 -8.59 5.59 7.87
N PHE A 22 -8.63 5.51 9.21
CA PHE A 22 -9.89 5.40 9.94
C PHE A 22 -10.73 6.68 9.83
N GLY A 23 -10.12 7.86 9.91
CA GLY A 23 -10.84 9.12 9.69
C GLY A 23 -11.46 9.22 8.29
N TYR A 24 -10.79 8.69 7.26
CA TYR A 24 -11.38 8.60 5.92
C TYR A 24 -12.60 7.68 5.89
N LEU A 25 -12.49 6.48 6.51
CA LEU A 25 -13.57 5.49 6.53
C LEU A 25 -14.78 5.92 7.37
N ASP A 26 -14.59 6.78 8.36
CA ASP A 26 -15.67 7.37 9.15
C ASP A 26 -16.53 8.33 8.32
N ALA A 27 -15.90 9.08 7.40
CA ALA A 27 -16.56 10.10 6.59
C ALA A 27 -16.92 9.65 5.16
N ASN A 28 -16.33 8.55 4.66
CA ASN A 28 -16.40 8.17 3.25
C ASN A 28 -16.53 6.65 3.06
N ASN A 29 -17.23 6.25 2.00
CA ASN A 29 -17.20 4.86 1.56
C ASN A 29 -15.79 4.43 1.11
N PRO A 30 -15.37 3.20 1.39
CA PRO A 30 -14.10 2.67 0.91
C PRO A 30 -14.12 2.59 -0.62
N THR A 31 -12.99 2.94 -1.25
CA THR A 31 -12.84 2.88 -2.71
C THR A 31 -11.48 2.28 -3.08
N THR A 32 -11.38 1.70 -4.27
CA THR A 32 -10.09 1.20 -4.81
C THR A 32 -9.02 2.29 -4.82
N ARG A 33 -9.42 3.54 -5.09
CA ARG A 33 -8.53 4.71 -5.06
C ARG A 33 -8.02 4.98 -3.65
N ALA A 34 -8.88 4.90 -2.63
CA ALA A 34 -8.47 5.07 -1.24
C ALA A 34 -7.48 3.98 -0.81
N VAL A 35 -7.72 2.72 -1.18
CA VAL A 35 -6.78 1.62 -0.91
C VAL A 35 -5.41 1.89 -1.55
N ALA A 36 -5.37 2.25 -2.83
CA ALA A 36 -4.12 2.56 -3.52
C ALA A 36 -3.40 3.78 -2.90
N HIS A 37 -4.14 4.77 -2.43
CA HIS A 37 -3.59 5.93 -1.74
C HIS A 37 -2.90 5.53 -0.42
N PHE A 38 -3.57 4.78 0.45
CA PHE A 38 -2.99 4.35 1.73
C PHE A 38 -1.84 3.35 1.54
N GLU A 39 -1.89 2.49 0.52
CA GLU A 39 -0.74 1.65 0.14
C GLU A 39 0.46 2.48 -0.32
N THR A 40 0.21 3.55 -1.07
CA THR A 40 1.27 4.46 -1.53
C THR A 40 1.93 5.20 -0.37
N GLU A 41 1.13 5.71 0.57
CA GLU A 41 1.64 6.36 1.78
C GLU A 41 2.41 5.37 2.66
N LEU A 42 1.92 4.14 2.82
CA LEU A 42 2.64 3.10 3.55
C LEU A 42 3.99 2.79 2.90
N ALA A 43 4.03 2.69 1.57
CA ALA A 43 5.27 2.50 0.83
C ALA A 43 6.25 3.67 1.03
N ARG A 44 5.76 4.91 1.18
CA ARG A 44 6.59 6.09 1.45
C ARG A 44 7.21 6.04 2.83
N ILE A 45 6.39 5.77 3.85
CA ILE A 45 6.83 5.65 5.25
C ILE A 45 7.84 4.50 5.38
N ALA A 46 7.57 3.38 4.71
CA ALA A 46 8.48 2.23 4.68
C ALA A 46 9.73 2.43 3.81
N GLY A 47 9.91 3.59 3.16
CA GLY A 47 11.07 3.91 2.33
C GLY A 47 11.15 3.17 0.99
N VAL A 48 10.11 2.42 0.60
CA VAL A 48 10.07 1.62 -0.64
C VAL A 48 9.37 2.31 -1.81
N HIS A 49 8.80 3.50 -1.58
CA HIS A 49 8.18 4.29 -2.63
C HIS A 49 9.24 4.85 -3.58
N GLY A 50 9.38 4.23 -4.76
CA GLY A 50 10.36 4.62 -5.77
C GLY A 50 11.63 3.77 -5.78
N MET A 51 11.74 2.78 -4.89
CA MET A 51 12.78 1.75 -5.02
C MET A 51 12.52 0.97 -6.31
N LYS A 52 13.43 1.07 -7.29
CA LYS A 52 13.50 0.08 -8.36
C LYS A 52 13.68 -1.29 -7.71
N SER A 53 13.06 -2.33 -8.25
CA SER A 53 13.19 -3.68 -7.71
C SER A 53 14.65 -3.99 -7.40
N VAL A 54 14.94 -4.46 -6.19
CA VAL A 54 16.25 -4.97 -5.80
C VAL A 54 16.56 -6.15 -6.73
N GLY A 55 17.31 -5.88 -7.78
CA GLY A 55 17.45 -6.69 -8.99
C GLY A 55 17.85 -5.88 -10.23
N GLU A 56 17.59 -4.57 -10.25
CA GLU A 56 17.98 -3.63 -11.32
C GLU A 56 19.22 -2.78 -10.95
N ALA A 57 20.15 -3.32 -10.14
CA ALA A 57 21.36 -2.57 -9.77
C ALA A 57 22.35 -2.37 -10.92
N ASP A 58 22.23 -3.13 -12.02
CA ASP A 58 23.01 -2.88 -13.24
C ASP A 58 22.20 -3.31 -14.47
N SER A 59 22.22 -2.47 -15.51
CA SER A 59 21.71 -2.71 -16.87
C SER A 59 20.19 -2.84 -17.10
N PHE A 60 19.61 -1.82 -17.76
CA PHE A 60 18.71 -1.85 -18.93
C PHE A 60 17.76 -0.62 -18.89
N PRO A 61 17.68 0.20 -19.96
CA PRO A 61 16.71 1.28 -20.03
C PRO A 61 15.31 0.68 -20.07
N ARG A 62 14.46 1.17 -19.17
CA ARG A 62 13.04 0.85 -19.09
C ARG A 62 12.42 0.98 -20.48
N ASP A 63 11.97 -0.12 -21.07
CA ASP A 63 11.08 -0.03 -22.22
C ASP A 63 9.78 0.67 -21.74
N ALA A 64 9.18 1.48 -22.61
CA ALA A 64 7.93 2.17 -22.29
C ALA A 64 6.76 1.22 -21.96
N ASN A 65 7.00 -0.10 -22.06
CA ASN A 65 6.05 -1.19 -21.82
C ASN A 65 6.25 -1.95 -20.50
N SER A 66 7.29 -1.63 -19.70
CA SER A 66 7.47 -2.27 -18.40
C SER A 66 6.29 -1.99 -17.45
N VAL A 67 5.82 -3.05 -16.80
CA VAL A 67 4.65 -3.04 -15.91
C VAL A 67 4.79 -1.91 -14.87
N PRO A 68 3.73 -1.11 -14.62
CA PRO A 68 3.80 -0.02 -13.66
C PRO A 68 4.14 -0.58 -12.28
N TYR A 69 5.26 -0.12 -11.74
CA TYR A 69 5.68 -0.41 -10.38
C TYR A 69 4.59 0.10 -9.41
N SER A 70 3.89 -0.83 -8.76
CA SER A 70 2.79 -0.49 -7.84
C SER A 70 3.28 -0.51 -6.39
N ALA A 71 2.73 0.37 -5.55
CA ALA A 71 3.05 0.40 -4.12
C ALA A 71 2.80 -0.95 -3.45
N ALA A 72 1.72 -1.65 -3.85
CA ALA A 72 1.43 -3.00 -3.40
C ALA A 72 2.54 -4.00 -3.74
N PHE A 73 3.14 -3.92 -4.94
CA PHE A 73 4.26 -4.78 -5.31
C PHE A 73 5.51 -4.49 -4.45
N ALA A 74 5.84 -3.21 -4.26
CA ALA A 74 6.94 -2.79 -3.40
C ALA A 74 6.80 -3.30 -1.96
N LEU A 75 5.60 -3.14 -1.39
CA LEU A 75 5.24 -3.62 -0.07
C LEU A 75 5.26 -5.14 0.00
N GLY A 76 4.80 -5.83 -1.05
CA GLY A 76 4.88 -7.28 -1.15
C GLY A 76 6.32 -7.79 -1.14
N ASN A 77 7.23 -7.11 -1.84
CA ASN A 77 8.66 -7.44 -1.80
C ASN A 77 9.28 -7.17 -0.43
N LEU A 78 8.96 -6.04 0.20
CA LEU A 78 9.48 -5.67 1.52
C LEU A 78 9.04 -6.63 2.62
N PHE A 79 7.74 -6.96 2.65
CA PHE A 79 7.14 -7.76 3.71
C PHE A 79 6.99 -9.25 3.34
N GLY A 80 7.51 -9.67 2.18
CA GLY A 80 7.41 -11.03 1.63
C GLY A 80 6.03 -11.40 1.08
N ARG A 81 4.94 -10.82 1.61
CA ARG A 81 3.58 -10.95 1.06
C ARG A 81 2.68 -9.80 1.49
N LEU A 82 1.67 -9.53 0.68
CA LEU A 82 0.58 -8.62 1.05
C LEU A 82 -0.45 -9.28 1.97
N PRO A 83 -1.26 -8.50 2.70
CA PRO A 83 -2.37 -9.02 3.50
C PRO A 83 -3.34 -9.86 2.64
N LEU A 84 -3.72 -11.04 3.14
CA LEU A 84 -4.64 -11.97 2.46
C LEU A 84 -6.01 -11.32 2.15
N SER A 85 -6.42 -10.35 2.96
CA SER A 85 -7.67 -9.60 2.80
C SER A 85 -7.65 -8.60 1.63
N ARG A 86 -6.48 -8.29 1.03
CA ARG A 86 -6.37 -7.30 -0.04
C ARG A 86 -7.17 -7.69 -1.28
N THR A 87 -6.95 -8.91 -1.79
CA THR A 87 -7.64 -9.40 -3.00
C THR A 87 -9.16 -9.44 -2.84
N PRO A 88 -9.74 -10.02 -1.77
CA PRO A 88 -11.18 -9.99 -1.58
C PRO A 88 -11.71 -8.56 -1.38
N LEU A 89 -10.99 -7.69 -0.67
CA LEU A 89 -11.36 -6.28 -0.53
C LEU A 89 -11.49 -5.60 -1.90
N LEU A 90 -10.47 -5.70 -2.75
CA LEU A 90 -10.49 -5.08 -4.08
C LEU A 90 -11.61 -5.62 -4.98
N LYS A 91 -11.92 -6.91 -4.89
CA LYS A 91 -13.07 -7.50 -5.59
C LYS A 91 -14.39 -6.91 -5.13
N THR A 92 -14.58 -6.78 -3.82
CA THR A 92 -15.78 -6.17 -3.23
C THR A 92 -15.92 -4.72 -3.67
N LEU A 93 -14.84 -3.92 -3.60
CA LEU A 93 -14.85 -2.52 -4.01
C LEU A 93 -15.13 -2.34 -5.51
N ALA A 94 -14.58 -3.23 -6.36
CA ALA A 94 -14.87 -3.21 -7.79
C ALA A 94 -16.33 -3.58 -8.09
N ALA A 95 -16.92 -4.49 -7.32
CA ALA A 95 -18.34 -4.85 -7.47
C ALA A 95 -19.25 -3.68 -7.03
N GLU A 96 -18.95 -3.03 -5.90
CA GLU A 96 -19.69 -1.86 -5.41
C GLU A 96 -19.60 -0.67 -6.38
N ALA A 97 -18.42 -0.39 -6.94
CA ALA A 97 -18.27 0.66 -7.95
C ALA A 97 -19.15 0.41 -9.20
N LYS A 98 -19.31 -0.85 -9.61
CA LYS A 98 -20.21 -1.22 -10.72
C LYS A 98 -21.68 -1.05 -10.38
N LYS A 99 -22.08 -1.26 -9.12
CA LYS A 99 -23.46 -1.03 -8.66
C LYS A 99 -23.80 0.46 -8.62
N SER A 100 -22.89 1.29 -8.14
CA SER A 100 -23.08 2.74 -8.05
C SER A 100 -23.13 3.46 -9.41
N SER A 101 -22.66 2.81 -10.48
CA SER A 101 -22.64 3.36 -11.85
C SER A 101 -23.87 2.97 -12.69
N LYS A 102 -24.82 2.21 -12.10
CA LYS A 102 -26.10 1.83 -12.71
C LYS A 102 -27.23 2.60 -12.06
#